data_AF-A0A925TVB2-F1
#
_entry.id   AF-A0A925TVB2-F1
#
_cell.length_a   1.000
_cell.length_b   1.000
_cell.length_c   1.000
_cell.angle_alpha   90.00
_cell.angle_beta   90.00
_cell.angle_gamma   90.00
#
_symmetry.space_group_name_H-M   'P 1'
#
loop_
_entity.id
_entity.type
_entity.pdbx_description
1 polymer ?
#
loop_
_entity_poly.entity_id
_entity_poly.type
_entity_poly.pdbx_seq_one_letter_code
_entity_poly.pdbx_strand_id
1 'polypeptide(L)'
;MTFKRALIWGLSAAAGSAAACIVWDRIYHFAMMTDFTKVINPVSIVATNLIIGVVIATGYWVITKWENKNAGLIFNLSLSLLSIISIMMPLSISLPLDIEFPELFLGLAAPMHLFPALSWFTLQPIFKK
;
A
#
# COMPACT_ATOMS: atom_id res chain seq x y z
N MET A 1 -7.87 -18.07 -11.19
CA MET A 1 -8.88 -17.01 -10.96
C MET A 1 -9.02 -16.16 -12.21
N THR A 2 -10.18 -15.54 -12.51
CA THR A 2 -10.32 -14.61 -13.64
C THR A 2 -9.68 -13.27 -13.32
N PHE A 3 -9.17 -12.56 -14.33
CA PHE A 3 -8.54 -11.24 -14.13
C PHE A 3 -9.53 -10.22 -13.57
N LYS A 4 -10.78 -10.20 -14.06
CA LYS A 4 -11.84 -9.33 -13.54
C LYS A 4 -12.03 -9.46 -12.02
N ARG A 5 -12.04 -10.70 -11.51
CA ARG A 5 -12.17 -10.95 -10.06
C ARG A 5 -10.93 -10.48 -9.30
N ALA A 6 -9.74 -10.62 -9.88
CA ALA A 6 -8.49 -10.13 -9.28
C ALA A 6 -8.46 -8.62 -9.20
N LEU A 7 -8.89 -7.95 -10.28
CA LEU A 7 -8.95 -6.50 -10.37
C LEU A 7 -9.93 -5.90 -9.36
N ILE A 8 -11.12 -6.49 -9.21
CA ILE A 8 -12.08 -6.05 -8.19
C ILE A 8 -11.48 -6.18 -6.79
N TRP A 9 -10.84 -7.32 -6.47
CA TRP A 9 -10.18 -7.50 -5.18
C TRP A 9 -9.07 -6.47 -4.95
N GLY A 10 -8.19 -6.26 -5.94
CA GLY A 10 -7.11 -5.28 -5.84
C GLY A 10 -7.61 -3.84 -5.66
N LEU A 11 -8.68 -3.45 -6.36
CA LEU A 11 -9.29 -2.12 -6.20
C LEU A 11 -10.01 -1.97 -4.85
N SER A 12 -10.68 -3.01 -4.35
CA SER A 12 -11.25 -3.00 -3.00
C SER A 12 -10.16 -2.88 -1.93
N ALA A 13 -9.04 -3.59 -2.09
CA ALA A 13 -7.90 -3.48 -1.20
C ALA A 13 -7.23 -2.10 -1.28
N ALA A 14 -7.10 -1.53 -2.48
CA ALA A 14 -6.60 -0.18 -2.67
C ALA A 14 -7.48 0.88 -2.00
N ALA A 15 -8.80 0.75 -2.09
CA ALA A 15 -9.73 1.66 -1.42
C ALA A 15 -9.59 1.57 0.11
N GLY A 16 -9.52 0.35 0.66
CA GLY A 16 -9.28 0.15 2.09
C GLY A 16 -7.93 0.69 2.55
N SER A 17 -6.88 0.48 1.76
CA SER A 17 -5.54 1.00 2.02
C SER A 17 -5.48 2.52 1.95
N ALA A 18 -6.09 3.15 0.94
CA ALA A 18 -6.15 4.61 0.83
C ALA A 18 -6.89 5.24 2.03
N ALA A 19 -7.99 4.63 2.48
CA ALA A 19 -8.68 5.07 3.68
C ALA A 19 -7.79 4.96 4.93
N ALA A 20 -7.08 3.84 5.11
CA ALA A 20 -6.15 3.65 6.21
C ALA A 20 -5.00 4.68 6.19
N CYS A 21 -4.42 4.94 5.01
CA CYS A 21 -3.41 5.97 4.79
C CYS A 21 -3.91 7.36 5.20
N ILE A 22 -5.11 7.77 4.77
CA ILE A 22 -5.68 9.09 5.10
C ILE A 22 -5.94 9.21 6.61
N VAL A 23 -6.44 8.16 7.24
CA VAL A 23 -6.66 8.15 8.70
C VAL A 23 -5.33 8.25 9.43
N TRP A 24 -4.33 7.48 9.00
CA TRP A 24 -2.99 7.51 9.59
C TRP A 24 -2.33 8.89 9.46
N ASP A 25 -2.38 9.49 8.27
CA ASP A 25 -1.86 10.83 7.99
C ASP A 25 -2.45 11.88 8.95
N ARG A 26 -3.78 11.85 9.16
CA ARG A 26 -4.45 12.75 10.10
C ARG A 26 -4.06 12.53 11.56
N ILE A 27 -3.98 11.26 11.98
CA ILE A 27 -3.57 10.91 13.35
C ILE A 27 -2.12 11.36 13.58
N TYR A 28 -1.24 11.12 12.61
CA TYR A 28 0.16 11.45 12.69
C TYR A 28 0.39 12.97 12.74
N HIS A 29 -0.28 13.72 11.86
CA HIS A 29 -0.28 15.18 11.86
C HIS A 29 -0.68 15.73 13.24
N PHE A 30 -1.78 15.22 13.81
CA PHE A 30 -2.25 15.66 15.13
C PHE A 30 -1.29 15.30 16.27
N ALA A 31 -0.73 14.08 16.26
CA ALA A 31 0.12 13.59 17.34
C ALA A 31 1.53 14.20 17.33
N MET A 32 2.08 14.45 16.15
CA MET A 32 3.46 14.91 15.97
C MET A 32 3.56 16.40 15.62
N MET A 33 2.44 17.08 15.39
CA MET A 33 2.40 18.50 15.01
C MET A 33 3.26 18.79 13.77
N THR A 34 3.33 17.85 12.81
CA THR A 34 4.13 17.94 11.57
C THR A 34 3.24 17.99 10.35
N ASP A 35 3.66 18.70 9.29
CA ASP A 35 2.94 18.78 8.01
C ASP A 35 3.81 18.30 6.84
N PHE A 36 3.45 17.15 6.28
CA PHE A 36 4.09 16.54 5.11
C PHE A 36 3.26 16.67 3.83
N THR A 37 2.23 17.54 3.80
CA THR A 37 1.29 17.69 2.67
C THR A 37 1.99 18.04 1.35
N LYS A 38 3.15 18.71 1.42
CA LYS A 38 3.99 19.02 0.25
C LYS A 38 4.57 17.78 -0.44
N VAL A 39 4.67 16.66 0.29
CA VAL A 39 5.25 15.39 -0.18
C VAL A 39 4.18 14.33 -0.36
N ILE A 40 3.29 14.18 0.62
CA ILE A 40 2.19 13.23 0.63
C ILE A 40 0.89 14.01 0.83
N ASN A 41 0.03 14.05 -0.19
CA ASN A 41 -1.27 14.71 -0.10
C ASN A 41 -2.40 13.71 -0.36
N PRO A 42 -3.65 14.01 0.02
CA PRO A 42 -4.76 13.06 -0.13
C PRO A 42 -4.96 12.55 -1.55
N VAL A 43 -4.72 13.38 -2.57
CA VAL A 43 -4.84 12.98 -3.97
C VAL A 43 -3.74 11.99 -4.35
N SER A 44 -2.48 12.26 -3.95
CA SER A 44 -1.37 11.34 -4.21
C SER A 44 -1.53 10.01 -3.47
N ILE A 45 -2.05 10.03 -2.23
CA ILE A 45 -2.38 8.81 -1.48
C ILE A 45 -3.39 7.96 -2.26
N VAL A 46 -4.53 8.53 -2.64
CA VAL A 46 -5.59 7.78 -3.33
C VAL A 46 -5.11 7.26 -4.68
N ALA A 47 -4.50 8.12 -5.50
CA ALA A 47 -4.02 7.75 -6.82
C ALA A 47 -2.97 6.62 -6.76
N THR A 48 -1.98 6.76 -5.86
CA THR A 48 -0.93 5.75 -5.69
C THR A 48 -1.51 4.42 -5.23
N ASN A 49 -2.43 4.43 -4.26
CA ASN A 49 -3.06 3.20 -3.78
C ASN A 49 -3.87 2.49 -4.88
N LEU A 50 -4.61 3.23 -5.71
CA LEU A 50 -5.34 2.66 -6.83
C LEU A 50 -4.40 2.00 -7.85
N ILE A 51 -3.30 2.67 -8.21
CA ILE A 51 -2.27 2.12 -9.11
C ILE A 51 -1.68 0.84 -8.51
N ILE A 52 -1.30 0.87 -7.23
CA ILE A 52 -0.76 -0.30 -6.52
C ILE A 52 -1.80 -1.43 -6.47
N GLY A 53 -3.09 -1.14 -6.27
CA GLY A 53 -4.16 -2.14 -6.33
C GLY A 53 -4.23 -2.86 -7.67
N VAL A 54 -4.07 -2.14 -8.78
CA VAL A 54 -4.00 -2.72 -10.13
C VAL A 54 -2.75 -3.60 -10.29
N VAL A 55 -1.60 -3.15 -9.78
CA VAL A 55 -0.33 -3.91 -9.81
C VAL A 55 -0.45 -5.20 -9.00
N ILE A 56 -0.99 -5.14 -7.78
CA ILE A 56 -1.24 -6.29 -6.91
C ILE A 56 -2.19 -7.28 -7.59
N ALA A 57 -3.32 -6.80 -8.14
CA ALA A 57 -4.27 -7.64 -8.85
C ALA A 57 -3.63 -8.35 -10.05
N THR A 58 -2.81 -7.63 -10.82
CA THR A 58 -2.10 -8.15 -12.00
C THR A 58 -1.08 -9.21 -11.58
N GLY A 59 -0.23 -8.90 -10.59
CA GLY A 59 0.76 -9.84 -10.06
C GLY A 59 0.11 -11.12 -9.53
N TYR A 60 -0.99 -10.99 -8.79
CA TYR A 60 -1.72 -12.15 -8.29
C TYR A 60 -2.30 -12.99 -9.43
N TRP A 61 -2.93 -12.34 -10.42
CA TRP A 61 -3.47 -13.03 -11.57
C TRP A 61 -2.40 -13.79 -12.36
N VAL A 62 -1.25 -13.16 -12.64
CA VAL A 62 -0.11 -13.80 -13.32
C VAL A 62 0.39 -15.01 -12.55
N ILE A 63 0.60 -14.89 -11.23
CA ILE A 63 1.07 -16.01 -10.41
C ILE A 63 0.04 -17.16 -10.44
N THR A 64 -1.26 -16.87 -10.35
CA THR A 64 -2.29 -17.92 -10.44
C THR A 64 -2.40 -18.59 -11.80
N LYS A 65 -1.82 -17.99 -12.85
CA LYS A 65 -1.74 -18.61 -14.19
C LYS A 65 -0.54 -19.52 -14.32
N TRP A 66 0.56 -19.19 -13.65
CA TRP A 66 1.79 -19.97 -13.69
C TRP A 66 1.80 -21.13 -12.69
N GLU A 67 1.35 -20.89 -11.46
CA GLU A 67 1.30 -21.86 -10.38
C GLU A 67 -0.10 -21.85 -9.77
N ASN A 68 -0.74 -23.01 -9.66
CA ASN A 68 -2.14 -23.10 -9.23
C ASN A 68 -2.32 -23.62 -7.81
N LYS A 69 -1.39 -24.46 -7.30
CA LYS A 69 -1.51 -25.05 -5.96
C LYS A 69 -1.05 -24.07 -4.90
N ASN A 70 0.11 -23.44 -5.12
CA ASN A 70 0.76 -22.60 -4.12
C ASN A 70 0.65 -21.09 -4.40
N ALA A 71 -0.15 -20.69 -5.40
CA ALA A 71 -0.27 -19.31 -5.86
C ALA A 71 -0.50 -18.29 -4.73
N GLY A 72 -1.38 -18.65 -3.78
CA GLY A 72 -1.72 -17.80 -2.64
C GLY A 72 -0.54 -17.57 -1.70
N LEU A 73 0.19 -18.64 -1.38
CA LEU A 73 1.35 -18.56 -0.50
C LEU A 73 2.46 -17.74 -1.16
N ILE A 74 2.81 -18.07 -2.40
CA ILE A 74 3.88 -17.41 -3.16
C ILE A 74 3.57 -15.91 -3.30
N PHE A 75 2.35 -15.57 -3.71
CA PHE A 75 1.98 -14.18 -3.89
C PHE A 75 1.96 -13.42 -2.57
N ASN A 76 1.34 -13.97 -1.52
CA ASN A 76 1.24 -13.26 -0.24
C ASN A 76 2.61 -13.03 0.39
N LEU A 77 3.52 -14.02 0.29
CA LEU A 77 4.90 -13.87 0.74
C LEU A 77 5.66 -12.83 -0.10
N SER A 78 5.48 -12.83 -1.42
CA SER A 78 6.10 -11.83 -2.29
C SER A 78 5.58 -10.43 -1.99
N LEU A 79 4.26 -10.28 -1.80
CA LEU A 79 3.63 -8.99 -1.50
C LEU A 79 4.07 -8.44 -0.14
N SER A 80 4.18 -9.28 0.89
CA SER A 80 4.67 -8.84 2.20
C SER A 80 6.12 -8.38 2.14
N LEU A 81 7.00 -9.14 1.47
CA LEU A 81 8.40 -8.77 1.28
C LEU A 81 8.53 -7.48 0.47
N LEU A 82 7.81 -7.35 -0.65
CA LEU A 82 7.82 -6.14 -1.47
C LEU A 82 7.31 -4.93 -0.69
N SER A 83 6.30 -5.09 0.18
CA SER A 83 5.79 -4.00 1.01
C SER A 83 6.85 -3.52 2.01
N ILE A 84 7.57 -4.44 2.66
CA ILE A 84 8.68 -4.10 3.55
C ILE A 84 9.82 -3.42 2.78
N ILE A 85 10.24 -4.00 1.65
CA ILE A 85 11.30 -3.42 0.81
C ILE A 85 10.91 -2.03 0.32
N SER A 86 9.63 -1.80 0.03
CA SER A 86 9.17 -0.50 -0.46
C SER A 86 9.34 0.64 0.56
N ILE A 87 9.52 0.34 1.85
CA ILE A 87 9.87 1.32 2.88
C ILE A 87 11.25 1.96 2.61
N MET A 88 12.11 1.31 1.82
CA MET A 88 13.36 1.92 1.36
C MET A 88 13.11 3.16 0.49
N MET A 89 11.95 3.28 -0.15
CA MET A 89 11.61 4.44 -0.97
C MET A 89 11.57 5.73 -0.14
N PRO A 90 10.76 5.86 0.94
CA PRO A 90 10.76 7.07 1.77
C PRO A 90 12.10 7.35 2.46
N LEU A 91 12.94 6.34 2.69
CA LEU A 91 14.32 6.53 3.18
C LEU A 91 15.24 7.23 2.17
N SER A 92 14.93 7.15 0.88
CA SER A 92 15.76 7.67 -0.21
C SER A 92 15.30 9.02 -0.77
N ILE A 93 14.15 9.53 -0.33
CA ILE A 93 13.57 10.79 -0.84
C ILE A 93 14.27 11.98 -0.16
N SER A 94 14.72 12.94 -0.96
CA SER A 94 15.15 14.24 -0.45
C SER A 94 13.94 15.11 -0.14
N LEU A 95 13.80 15.50 1.12
CA LEU A 95 12.69 16.33 1.58
C LEU A 95 12.97 17.82 1.33
N PRO A 96 11.91 18.65 1.17
CA PRO A 96 12.03 20.10 1.14
C PRO A 96 12.77 20.65 2.38
N LEU A 97 13.63 21.65 2.17
CA LEU A 97 14.49 22.22 3.21
C LEU A 97 13.72 22.99 4.30
N ASP A 98 12.44 23.28 4.07
CA ASP A 98 11.56 24.03 4.96
C ASP A 98 10.75 23.13 5.91
N ILE A 99 10.96 21.82 5.90
CA ILE A 99 10.35 20.90 6.85
C ILE A 99 11.14 20.90 8.16
N GLU A 100 10.51 21.40 9.23
CA GLU A 100 10.99 21.19 10.60
C GLU A 100 10.78 19.70 10.96
N PHE A 101 11.86 18.96 11.23
CA PHE A 101 11.86 17.51 11.58
C PHE A 101 11.63 16.53 10.41
N PRO A 102 12.48 16.53 9.37
CA PRO A 102 12.40 15.60 8.24
C PRO A 102 12.45 14.12 8.65
N GLU A 103 13.11 13.78 9.76
CA GLU A 103 13.21 12.42 10.29
C GLU A 103 11.86 11.80 10.66
N LEU A 104 10.85 12.61 11.00
CA LEU A 104 9.50 12.14 11.32
C LEU A 104 8.74 11.65 10.08
N PHE A 105 9.19 12.02 8.87
CA PHE A 105 8.57 11.57 7.63
C PHE A 105 8.54 10.05 7.51
N LEU A 106 9.61 9.37 7.93
CA LEU A 106 9.67 7.91 7.88
C LEU A 106 8.61 7.27 8.79
N GLY A 107 8.32 7.89 9.94
CA GLY A 107 7.28 7.44 10.86
C GLY A 107 5.88 7.54 10.25
N LEU A 108 5.63 8.54 9.41
CA LEU A 108 4.42 8.66 8.62
C LEU A 108 4.38 7.63 7.48
N ALA A 109 5.43 7.62 6.63
CA ALA A 109 5.41 6.91 5.37
C ALA A 109 5.53 5.38 5.53
N ALA A 110 6.36 4.88 6.45
CA ALA A 110 6.62 3.45 6.55
C ALA A 110 5.35 2.60 6.80
N PRO A 111 4.43 2.96 7.71
CA PRO A 111 3.15 2.26 7.85
C PRO A 111 2.27 2.29 6.59
N MET A 112 2.27 3.41 5.84
CA MET A 112 1.47 3.56 4.62
C MET A 112 1.86 2.57 3.53
N HIS A 113 3.12 2.16 3.48
CA HIS A 113 3.61 1.13 2.55
C HIS A 113 3.13 -0.29 2.88
N LEU A 114 2.70 -0.55 4.12
CA LEU A 114 2.21 -1.86 4.57
C LEU A 114 0.70 -2.02 4.34
N PHE A 115 -0.07 -0.91 4.33
CA PHE A 115 -1.52 -0.96 4.21
C PHE A 115 -2.05 -1.64 2.95
N PRO A 116 -1.42 -1.55 1.76
CA PRO A 116 -1.90 -2.28 0.58
C PRO A 116 -1.90 -3.80 0.78
N ALA A 117 -0.82 -4.33 1.36
CA ALA A 117 -0.70 -5.75 1.65
C ALA A 117 -1.67 -6.19 2.75
N LEU A 118 -1.75 -5.42 3.84
CA LEU A 118 -2.69 -5.69 4.92
C LEU A 118 -4.13 -5.73 4.41
N SER A 119 -4.55 -4.72 3.64
CA SER A 119 -5.90 -4.67 3.08
C SER A 119 -6.17 -5.84 2.12
N TRP A 120 -5.18 -6.21 1.30
CA TRP A 120 -5.28 -7.38 0.44
C TRP A 120 -5.51 -8.67 1.25
N PHE A 121 -4.70 -8.90 2.29
CA PHE A 121 -4.82 -10.08 3.16
C PHE A 121 -6.16 -10.10 3.90
N THR A 122 -6.61 -8.97 4.44
CA THR A 122 -7.89 -8.85 5.14
C THR A 122 -9.07 -9.19 4.23
N LEU A 123 -9.04 -8.76 2.97
CA LEU A 123 -10.13 -9.03 2.02
C LEU A 123 -10.03 -10.41 1.36
N GLN A 124 -8.94 -11.15 1.57
CA GLN A 124 -8.71 -12.46 0.97
C GLN A 124 -9.87 -13.46 1.15
N PRO A 125 -10.50 -13.61 2.33
CA PRO A 125 -11.60 -14.56 2.53
C PRO A 125 -12.85 -14.26 1.70
N ILE A 126 -13.04 -13.00 1.28
CA ILE A 126 -14.20 -12.58 0.47
C ILE A 126 -14.00 -13.04 -0.99
N PHE A 127 -12.77 -12.93 -1.49
CA PHE A 127 -12.45 -13.16 -2.90
C PHE A 127 -11.91 -14.56 -3.19
N LYS A 128 -11.35 -15.26 -2.20
CA LYS A 128 -11.02 -16.68 -2.26
C LYS A 128 -12.07 -17.48 -1.49
N LYS A 129 -12.95 -18.14 -2.22
CA LYS A 129 -13.74 -19.28 -1.73
C LYS A 129 -13.08 -20.55 -2.25
#